data_AF-A0A7K8XJB4-F1
#
_entry.id   AF-A0A7K8XJB4-F1
#
_cell.length_a   1.000
_cell.length_b   1.000
_cell.length_c   1.000
_cell.angle_alpha   90.00
_cell.angle_beta   90.00
_cell.angle_gamma   90.00
#
_symmetry.space_group_name_H-M   'P 1'
#
loop_
_entity.id
_entity.type
_entity.pdbx_description
1 polymer ?
#
loop_
_entity_poly.entity_id
_entity_poly.type
_entity_poly.pdbx_seq_one_letter_code
_entity_poly.pdbx_strand_id
1 'polypeptide(L)'
;GPGQAIMYAGLQELGVANGEDLKETLTNCTEPLKAIEQFQIENGVLLPSLQSALPFLDLHGTPRLEFHQSVFDELREKLLERVSAIALEGKVEERYKKLEDLLEKSFSLVKMPSIQPVVMCVMKHLPKVPEKKLKLVMADKDLYKACAVEVKRQIWQDNQALFGDEVSPLLKQYILEKENILFSNDISVLHNFFSPSPKTRRQGEVVQKLTQMIGKNVKLYDMVLQFLRTLFLRTRNVHYCTLRAELLMSLHDLEISEICNVDPCHKFTWCLDACIREKFVDNKRARELQGFLDGVKKGQEQVLG
;
A
#
# COMPACT_ATOMS: atom_id res chain seq x y z
N GLY A 1 -11.95 -19.58 -22.46
CA GLY A 1 -11.90 -18.12 -22.79
C GLY A 1 -10.77 -17.44 -22.04
N PRO A 2 -10.38 -16.20 -22.37
CA PRO A 2 -9.20 -15.53 -21.77
C PRO A 2 -9.25 -15.44 -20.23
N GLY A 3 -10.43 -15.44 -19.61
CA GLY A 3 -10.59 -15.51 -18.15
C GLY A 3 -10.18 -16.84 -17.49
N GLN A 4 -10.25 -17.97 -18.20
CA GLN A 4 -9.80 -19.27 -17.66
C GLN A 4 -8.28 -19.39 -17.61
N ALA A 5 -7.56 -18.77 -18.54
CA ALA A 5 -6.09 -18.79 -18.55
C ALA A 5 -5.48 -18.05 -17.34
N ILE A 6 -6.17 -17.02 -16.84
CA ILE A 6 -5.74 -16.26 -15.65
C ILE A 6 -6.00 -17.05 -14.37
N MET A 7 -7.10 -17.82 -14.30
CA MET A 7 -7.46 -18.61 -13.11
C MET A 7 -6.45 -19.70 -12.75
N TYR A 8 -5.67 -20.18 -13.73
CA TYR A 8 -4.74 -21.30 -13.58
C TYR A 8 -3.29 -20.91 -13.90
N ALA A 9 -3.01 -19.60 -13.97
CA ALA A 9 -1.68 -19.09 -14.33
C ALA A 9 -0.61 -19.54 -13.31
N GLY A 10 0.47 -20.14 -13.80
CA GLY A 10 1.62 -20.58 -13.00
C GLY A 10 1.51 -21.99 -12.41
N LEU A 11 0.38 -22.70 -12.58
CA LEU A 11 0.22 -24.08 -12.07
C LEU A 11 1.15 -25.08 -12.76
N GLN A 12 1.35 -24.93 -14.08
CA GLN A 12 2.28 -25.77 -14.85
C GLN A 12 3.72 -25.63 -14.38
N GLU A 13 4.14 -24.43 -13.92
CA GLU A 13 5.48 -24.20 -13.37
C GLU A 13 5.71 -24.92 -12.05
N LEU A 14 4.63 -25.27 -11.34
CA LEU A 14 4.65 -26.05 -10.11
C LEU A 14 4.38 -27.54 -10.33
N GLY A 15 4.23 -27.97 -11.60
CA GLY A 15 3.89 -29.36 -11.94
C GLY A 15 2.49 -29.77 -11.52
N VAL A 16 1.57 -28.82 -11.32
CA VAL A 16 0.17 -29.09 -11.00
C VAL A 16 -0.63 -29.19 -12.29
N ALA A 17 -1.35 -30.30 -12.48
CA ALA A 17 -2.14 -30.54 -13.67
C ALA A 17 -3.26 -29.49 -13.82
N ASN A 18 -3.50 -29.03 -15.05
CA ASN A 18 -4.51 -28.04 -15.37
C ASN A 18 -5.63 -28.62 -16.26
N GLY A 19 -6.57 -27.76 -16.67
CA GLY A 19 -7.68 -28.17 -17.52
C GLY A 19 -7.28 -28.62 -18.93
N GLU A 20 -6.11 -28.22 -19.43
CA GLU A 20 -5.57 -28.69 -20.70
C GLU A 20 -5.03 -30.12 -20.58
N ASP A 21 -4.36 -30.45 -19.46
CA ASP A 21 -3.89 -31.82 -19.17
C ASP A 21 -5.08 -32.78 -19.06
N LEU A 22 -6.17 -32.36 -18.40
CA LEU A 22 -7.40 -33.14 -18.35
C LEU A 22 -8.00 -33.32 -19.76
N LYS A 23 -8.03 -32.27 -20.58
CA LYS A 23 -8.55 -32.34 -21.95
C LYS A 23 -7.72 -33.28 -22.82
N GLU A 24 -6.40 -33.23 -22.72
CA GLU A 24 -5.49 -34.14 -23.42
C GLU A 24 -5.71 -35.59 -22.97
N THR A 25 -5.78 -35.81 -21.65
CA THR A 25 -6.06 -37.12 -21.06
C THR A 25 -7.39 -37.68 -21.57
N LEU A 26 -8.44 -36.86 -21.65
CA LEU A 26 -9.76 -37.27 -22.16
C LEU A 26 -9.77 -37.51 -23.68
N THR A 27 -8.94 -36.81 -24.44
CA THR A 27 -8.85 -36.97 -25.90
C THR A 27 -8.13 -38.26 -26.28
N ASN A 28 -7.17 -38.70 -25.47
CA ASN A 28 -6.32 -39.87 -25.74
C ASN A 28 -6.81 -41.16 -25.04
N CYS A 29 -7.90 -41.08 -24.28
CA CYS A 29 -8.38 -42.13 -23.40
C CYS A 29 -9.49 -42.99 -24.05
N THR A 30 -9.43 -44.30 -23.87
CA THR A 30 -10.49 -45.25 -24.30
C THR A 30 -11.67 -45.35 -23.33
N GLU A 31 -11.48 -45.06 -22.03
CA GLU A 31 -12.50 -45.11 -20.98
C GLU A 31 -12.62 -43.78 -20.20
N PRO A 32 -13.33 -42.77 -20.72
CA PRO A 32 -13.30 -41.40 -20.20
C PRO A 32 -13.77 -41.27 -18.74
N LEU A 33 -14.73 -42.09 -18.29
CA LEU A 33 -15.23 -42.03 -16.90
C LEU A 33 -14.16 -42.45 -15.88
N LYS A 34 -13.39 -43.50 -16.17
CA LYS A 34 -12.29 -43.95 -15.30
C LYS A 34 -11.14 -42.94 -15.29
N ALA A 35 -10.85 -42.32 -16.43
CA ALA A 35 -9.84 -41.26 -16.50
C ALA A 35 -10.21 -40.04 -15.64
N ILE A 36 -11.49 -39.65 -15.61
CA ILE A 36 -11.98 -38.57 -14.74
C ILE A 36 -11.83 -38.95 -13.26
N GLU A 37 -12.23 -40.16 -12.89
CA GLU A 37 -12.13 -40.64 -11.50
C GLU A 37 -10.67 -40.67 -11.03
N GLN A 38 -9.76 -41.19 -11.86
CA GLN A 38 -8.33 -41.21 -11.56
C GLN A 38 -7.77 -39.79 -11.43
N PHE A 39 -8.12 -38.88 -12.34
CA PHE A 39 -7.68 -37.49 -12.29
C PHE A 39 -8.17 -36.78 -11.02
N GLN A 40 -9.41 -37.05 -10.58
CA GLN A 40 -9.97 -36.50 -9.35
C GLN A 40 -9.30 -37.07 -8.09
N ILE A 41 -8.91 -38.34 -8.09
CA ILE A 41 -8.18 -38.96 -6.97
C ILE A 41 -6.78 -38.37 -6.86
N GLU A 42 -6.09 -38.18 -7.98
CA GLU A 42 -4.71 -37.66 -8.02
C GLU A 42 -4.63 -36.17 -7.68
N ASN A 43 -5.58 -35.36 -8.15
CA ASN A 43 -5.56 -33.89 -7.99
C ASN A 43 -6.50 -33.38 -6.88
N GLY A 44 -7.18 -34.28 -6.18
CA GLY A 44 -8.05 -33.96 -5.06
C GLY A 44 -7.30 -33.71 -3.75
N VAL A 45 -8.03 -33.36 -2.70
CA VAL A 45 -7.45 -33.24 -1.35
C VAL A 45 -7.08 -34.64 -0.84
N LEU A 46 -5.78 -34.94 -0.79
CA LEU A 46 -5.23 -36.24 -0.41
C LEU A 46 -5.26 -36.45 1.12
N LEU A 47 -6.46 -36.61 1.67
CA LEU A 47 -6.69 -37.01 3.06
C LEU A 47 -7.36 -38.40 3.08
N PRO A 48 -6.71 -39.44 3.67
CA PRO A 48 -7.27 -40.80 3.69
C PRO A 48 -8.66 -40.88 4.34
N SER A 49 -8.92 -40.05 5.36
CA SER A 49 -10.24 -39.95 6.02
C SER A 49 -11.30 -39.29 5.16
N LEU A 50 -10.91 -38.42 4.22
CA LEU A 50 -11.83 -37.68 3.37
C LEU A 50 -12.37 -38.55 2.24
N GLN A 51 -11.57 -39.48 1.69
CA GLN A 51 -12.03 -40.39 0.62
C GLN A 51 -13.28 -41.18 1.02
N SER A 52 -13.34 -41.66 2.26
CA SER A 52 -14.51 -42.35 2.81
C SER A 52 -15.68 -41.41 3.12
N ALA A 53 -15.42 -40.11 3.30
CA ALA A 53 -16.41 -39.11 3.68
C ALA A 53 -17.08 -38.43 2.46
N LEU A 54 -16.39 -38.34 1.32
CA LEU A 54 -16.90 -37.72 0.08
C LEU A 54 -18.24 -38.29 -0.40
N PRO A 55 -18.49 -39.62 -0.37
CA PRO A 55 -19.81 -40.16 -0.76
C PRO A 55 -20.96 -39.66 0.10
N PHE A 56 -20.71 -39.33 1.38
CA PHE A 56 -21.75 -38.75 2.23
C PHE A 56 -22.11 -37.33 1.79
N LEU A 57 -21.14 -36.53 1.34
CA LEU A 57 -21.40 -35.21 0.75
C LEU A 57 -22.24 -35.33 -0.51
N ASP A 58 -21.96 -36.32 -1.36
CA ASP A 58 -22.75 -36.60 -2.56
C ASP A 58 -24.21 -36.98 -2.20
N LEU A 59 -24.41 -37.80 -1.15
CA LEU A 59 -25.75 -38.15 -0.64
C LEU A 59 -26.53 -36.95 -0.10
N HIS A 60 -25.83 -35.96 0.47
CA HIS A 60 -26.42 -34.70 0.92
C HIS A 60 -26.65 -33.69 -0.20
N GLY A 61 -26.30 -34.04 -1.45
CA GLY A 61 -26.48 -33.19 -2.62
C GLY A 61 -25.48 -32.03 -2.69
N THR A 62 -24.41 -32.05 -1.88
CA THR A 62 -23.37 -31.02 -1.92
C THR A 62 -22.39 -31.32 -3.06
N PRO A 63 -22.24 -30.44 -4.06
CA PRO A 63 -21.27 -30.65 -5.12
C PRO A 63 -19.84 -30.69 -4.56
N ARG A 64 -19.04 -31.69 -4.98
CA ARG A 64 -17.63 -31.81 -4.57
C ARG A 64 -16.80 -30.57 -4.87
N LEU A 65 -17.15 -29.83 -5.94
CA LEU A 65 -16.51 -28.56 -6.28
C LEU A 65 -16.68 -27.52 -5.16
N GLU A 66 -17.89 -27.37 -4.62
CA GLU A 66 -18.17 -26.40 -3.55
C GLU A 66 -17.39 -26.75 -2.28
N PHE A 67 -17.31 -28.04 -1.94
CA PHE A 67 -16.48 -28.51 -0.83
C PHE A 67 -15.00 -28.14 -1.04
N HIS A 68 -14.42 -28.46 -2.20
CA HIS A 68 -13.02 -28.16 -2.46
C HIS A 68 -12.73 -26.66 -2.51
N GLN A 69 -13.65 -25.85 -3.03
CA GLN A 69 -13.56 -24.38 -2.99
C GLN A 69 -13.58 -23.86 -1.55
N SER A 70 -14.50 -24.35 -0.72
CA SER A 70 -14.60 -24.00 0.70
C SER A 70 -13.32 -24.36 1.47
N VAL A 71 -12.77 -25.56 1.28
CA VAL A 71 -11.50 -25.98 1.89
C VAL A 71 -10.35 -25.09 1.41
N PHE A 72 -10.30 -24.76 0.12
CA PHE A 72 -9.27 -23.90 -0.44
C PHE A 72 -9.33 -22.49 0.16
N ASP A 73 -10.52 -21.89 0.27
CA ASP A 73 -10.72 -20.57 0.88
C ASP A 73 -10.28 -20.57 2.35
N GLU A 74 -10.67 -21.59 3.13
CA GLU A 74 -10.25 -21.74 4.53
C GLU A 74 -8.72 -21.88 4.67
N LEU A 75 -8.08 -22.64 3.78
CA LEU A 75 -6.62 -22.76 3.74
C LEU A 75 -5.94 -21.45 3.38
N ARG A 76 -6.53 -20.66 2.46
CA ARG A 76 -6.04 -19.33 2.12
C ARG A 76 -6.08 -18.40 3.33
N GLU A 77 -7.20 -18.35 4.04
CA GLU A 77 -7.34 -17.48 5.22
C GLU A 77 -6.35 -17.89 6.31
N LYS A 78 -6.21 -19.19 6.62
CA LYS A 78 -5.20 -19.68 7.57
C LYS A 78 -3.78 -19.35 7.15
N LEU A 79 -3.49 -19.39 5.85
CA LEU A 79 -2.18 -19.01 5.35
C LEU A 79 -1.93 -17.51 5.50
N LEU A 80 -2.92 -16.66 5.24
CA LEU A 80 -2.84 -15.21 5.47
C LEU A 80 -2.59 -14.87 6.94
N GLU A 81 -3.30 -15.52 7.85
CA GLU A 81 -3.08 -15.40 9.29
C GLU A 81 -1.68 -15.84 9.66
N ARG A 82 -1.21 -16.97 9.13
CA ARG A 82 0.13 -17.49 9.42
C ARG A 82 1.24 -16.58 8.89
N VAL A 83 1.08 -16.00 7.70
CA VAL A 83 2.02 -15.01 7.15
C VAL A 83 2.09 -13.78 8.07
N SER A 84 0.94 -13.30 8.52
CA SER A 84 0.85 -12.16 9.45
C SER A 84 1.52 -12.47 10.79
N ALA A 85 1.32 -13.68 11.32
CA ALA A 85 1.99 -14.15 12.53
C ALA A 85 3.51 -14.24 12.36
N ILE A 86 4.00 -14.80 11.25
CA ILE A 86 5.44 -14.87 10.93
C ILE A 86 6.07 -13.48 10.84
N ALA A 87 5.33 -12.48 10.33
CA ALA A 87 5.82 -11.12 10.26
C ALA A 87 6.07 -10.50 11.66
N LEU A 88 5.31 -10.93 12.67
CA LEU A 88 5.38 -10.42 14.05
C LEU A 88 6.29 -11.25 14.97
N GLU A 89 6.37 -12.56 14.74
CA GLU A 89 7.04 -13.51 15.64
C GLU A 89 8.49 -13.83 15.22
N GLY A 90 9.34 -14.07 16.22
CA GLY A 90 10.69 -14.60 16.03
C GLY A 90 11.78 -13.55 15.77
N LYS A 91 12.99 -14.02 15.44
CA LYS A 91 14.13 -13.15 15.13
C LYS A 91 13.95 -12.53 13.74
N VAL A 92 14.34 -11.27 13.62
CA VAL A 92 14.19 -10.44 12.41
C VAL A 92 14.73 -11.13 11.14
N GLU A 93 15.93 -11.71 11.22
CA GLU A 93 16.55 -12.41 10.08
C GLU A 93 15.82 -13.69 9.68
N GLU A 94 15.38 -14.48 10.67
CA GLU A 94 14.70 -15.75 10.42
C GLU A 94 13.31 -15.55 9.80
N ARG A 95 12.57 -14.53 10.24
CA ARG A 95 11.26 -14.22 9.65
C ARG A 95 11.39 -13.74 8.21
N TYR A 96 12.37 -12.89 7.88
CA TYR A 96 12.54 -12.39 6.53
C TYR A 96 12.98 -13.49 5.58
N LYS A 97 13.90 -14.36 6.01
CA LYS A 97 14.28 -15.54 5.24
C LYS A 97 13.07 -16.44 4.94
N LYS A 98 12.22 -16.72 5.93
CA LYS A 98 10.99 -17.52 5.73
C LYS A 98 10.02 -16.85 4.74
N LEU A 99 9.84 -15.53 4.83
CA LEU A 99 8.98 -14.78 3.92
C LEU A 99 9.55 -14.71 2.49
N GLU A 100 10.87 -14.60 2.34
CA GLU A 100 11.55 -14.65 1.04
C GLU A 100 11.41 -16.03 0.39
N ASP A 101 11.64 -17.11 1.15
CA ASP A 101 11.46 -18.49 0.69
C ASP A 101 10.01 -18.75 0.26
N LEU A 102 9.04 -18.23 1.02
CA LEU A 102 7.62 -18.33 0.69
C LEU A 102 7.28 -17.52 -0.56
N LEU A 103 7.84 -16.32 -0.71
CA LEU A 103 7.65 -15.50 -1.91
C LEU A 103 8.26 -16.17 -3.14
N GLU A 104 9.40 -16.86 -3.04
CA GLU A 104 10.00 -17.57 -4.18
C GLU A 104 9.08 -18.67 -4.71
N LYS A 105 8.46 -19.44 -3.79
CA LYS A 105 7.56 -20.54 -4.16
C LYS A 105 6.21 -20.07 -4.68
N SER A 106 5.70 -18.95 -4.18
CA SER A 106 4.33 -18.49 -4.45
C SER A 106 4.23 -17.44 -5.57
N PHE A 107 5.32 -16.78 -5.94
CA PHE A 107 5.27 -15.66 -6.89
C PHE A 107 4.88 -16.08 -8.32
N SER A 108 5.17 -17.31 -8.75
CA SER A 108 4.66 -17.85 -10.03
C SER A 108 3.12 -17.79 -10.12
N LEU A 109 2.44 -17.89 -8.97
CA LEU A 109 1.00 -17.86 -8.83
C LEU A 109 0.43 -16.45 -8.60
N VAL A 110 1.22 -15.37 -8.73
CA VAL A 110 0.76 -13.99 -8.43
C VAL A 110 -0.41 -13.53 -9.30
N LYS A 111 -0.57 -14.11 -10.49
CA LYS A 111 -1.68 -13.84 -11.41
C LYS A 111 -2.94 -14.63 -11.11
N MET A 112 -2.85 -15.68 -10.28
CA MET A 112 -3.98 -16.51 -9.88
C MET A 112 -4.79 -15.77 -8.79
N PRO A 113 -6.05 -15.37 -9.04
CA PRO A 113 -6.81 -14.52 -8.13
C PRO A 113 -6.99 -15.09 -6.72
N SER A 114 -7.04 -16.42 -6.60
CA SER A 114 -7.27 -17.09 -5.32
C SER A 114 -6.01 -17.19 -4.45
N ILE A 115 -4.81 -17.14 -5.02
CA ILE A 115 -3.52 -17.13 -4.28
C ILE A 115 -2.90 -15.74 -4.20
N GLN A 116 -3.24 -14.85 -5.14
CA GLN A 116 -2.75 -13.48 -5.20
C GLN A 116 -2.79 -12.75 -3.84
N PRO A 117 -3.86 -12.79 -3.03
CA PRO A 117 -3.89 -12.12 -1.72
C PRO A 117 -2.75 -12.55 -0.80
N VAL A 118 -2.37 -13.82 -0.83
CA VAL A 118 -1.26 -14.38 -0.04
C VAL A 118 0.07 -13.79 -0.50
N VAL A 119 0.32 -13.79 -1.82
CA VAL A 119 1.55 -13.22 -2.39
C VAL A 119 1.67 -11.74 -2.03
N MET A 120 0.57 -10.98 -2.16
CA MET A 120 0.53 -9.56 -1.80
C MET A 120 0.77 -9.33 -0.30
N CYS A 121 0.23 -10.18 0.56
CA CYS A 121 0.46 -10.14 2.00
C CYS A 121 1.94 -10.40 2.35
N VAL A 122 2.56 -11.41 1.72
CA VAL A 122 4.00 -11.70 1.92
C VAL A 122 4.86 -10.50 1.49
N MET A 123 4.59 -9.93 0.31
CA MET A 123 5.32 -8.76 -0.19
C MET A 123 5.18 -7.55 0.73
N LYS A 124 4.00 -7.32 1.33
CA LYS A 124 3.74 -6.23 2.27
C LYS A 124 4.67 -6.28 3.49
N HIS A 125 4.97 -7.48 3.98
CA HIS A 125 5.77 -7.68 5.20
C HIS A 125 7.27 -7.78 4.95
N LEU A 126 7.71 -7.83 3.69
CA LEU A 126 9.12 -7.86 3.34
C LEU A 126 9.73 -6.45 3.34
N PRO A 127 10.87 -6.25 4.03
CA PRO A 127 11.54 -4.95 4.09
C PRO A 127 12.10 -4.54 2.72
N LYS A 128 12.56 -5.52 1.94
CA LYS A 128 13.06 -5.34 0.58
C LYS A 128 12.60 -6.50 -0.29
N VAL A 129 11.68 -6.23 -1.22
CA VAL A 129 11.24 -7.18 -2.22
C VAL A 129 12.28 -7.26 -3.35
N PRO A 130 12.59 -8.46 -3.88
CA PRO A 130 13.52 -8.58 -5.01
C PRO A 130 13.11 -7.72 -6.22
N GLU A 131 14.06 -6.94 -6.75
CA GLU A 131 13.81 -5.99 -7.86
C GLU A 131 13.20 -6.65 -9.10
N LYS A 132 13.59 -7.90 -9.40
CA LYS A 132 13.02 -8.67 -10.51
C LYS A 132 11.49 -8.83 -10.37
N LYS A 133 11.02 -9.11 -9.15
CA LYS A 133 9.59 -9.28 -8.84
C LYS A 133 8.86 -7.94 -8.87
N LEU A 134 9.48 -6.87 -8.36
CA LEU A 134 8.92 -5.51 -8.44
C LEU A 134 8.72 -5.05 -9.89
N LYS A 135 9.67 -5.32 -10.79
CA LYS A 135 9.53 -4.98 -12.22
C LYS A 135 8.35 -5.69 -12.88
N LEU A 136 8.10 -6.96 -12.52
CA LEU A 136 6.94 -7.72 -13.01
C LEU A 136 5.63 -7.14 -12.50
N VAL A 137 5.57 -6.76 -11.22
CA VAL A 137 4.41 -6.09 -10.64
C VAL A 137 4.16 -4.72 -11.28
N MET A 138 5.21 -3.95 -11.56
CA MET A 138 5.08 -2.64 -12.23
C MET A 138 4.58 -2.76 -13.67
N ALA A 139 4.95 -3.83 -14.38
CA ALA A 139 4.53 -4.05 -15.76
C ALA A 139 3.03 -4.38 -15.88
N ASP A 140 2.43 -4.91 -14.81
CA ASP A 140 1.03 -5.35 -14.78
C ASP A 140 0.18 -4.38 -13.93
N LYS A 141 -0.76 -3.70 -14.59
CA LYS A 141 -1.59 -2.67 -13.96
C LYS A 141 -2.49 -3.22 -12.85
N ASP A 142 -2.96 -4.46 -12.98
CA ASP A 142 -3.89 -5.05 -12.01
C ASP A 142 -3.11 -5.51 -10.78
N LEU A 143 -1.92 -6.11 -10.97
CA LEU A 143 -1.02 -6.43 -9.86
C LEU A 143 -0.58 -5.18 -9.11
N TYR A 144 -0.19 -4.12 -9.82
CA TYR A 144 0.22 -2.86 -9.22
C TYR A 144 -0.92 -2.25 -8.39
N LYS A 145 -2.16 -2.26 -8.88
CA LYS A 145 -3.32 -1.74 -8.13
C LYS A 145 -3.56 -2.54 -6.84
N ALA A 146 -3.50 -3.86 -6.91
CA ALA A 146 -3.73 -4.76 -5.78
C ALA A 146 -2.63 -4.70 -4.70
N CYS A 147 -1.43 -4.21 -5.04
CA CYS A 147 -0.33 -4.08 -4.09
C CYS A 147 -0.64 -3.11 -2.94
N ALA A 148 -0.23 -3.51 -1.74
CA ALA A 148 -0.23 -2.66 -0.56
C ALA A 148 0.71 -1.46 -0.73
N VAL A 149 0.44 -0.37 -0.01
CA VAL A 149 1.22 0.87 -0.10
C VAL A 149 2.68 0.65 0.27
N GLU A 150 2.96 -0.25 1.20
CA GLU A 150 4.33 -0.63 1.61
C GLU A 150 5.17 -1.17 0.45
N VAL A 151 4.56 -1.95 -0.44
CA VAL A 151 5.21 -2.47 -1.66
C VAL A 151 5.37 -1.35 -2.67
N LYS A 152 4.33 -0.54 -2.87
CA LYS A 152 4.38 0.61 -3.78
C LYS A 152 5.45 1.62 -3.37
N ARG A 153 5.66 1.84 -2.07
CA ARG A 153 6.77 2.67 -1.55
C ARG A 153 8.13 2.19 -2.00
N GLN A 154 8.36 0.87 -2.09
CA GLN A 154 9.63 0.33 -2.57
C GLN A 154 9.82 0.63 -4.06
N ILE A 155 8.75 0.57 -4.85
CA ILE A 155 8.75 0.94 -6.27
C ILE A 155 9.00 2.45 -6.46
N TRP A 156 8.29 3.29 -5.70
CA TRP A 156 8.33 4.74 -5.84
C TRP A 156 9.69 5.35 -5.49
N GLN A 157 10.43 4.74 -4.56
CA GLN A 157 11.76 5.21 -4.15
C GLN A 157 12.75 5.27 -5.31
N ASP A 158 12.62 4.37 -6.28
CA ASP A 158 13.50 4.27 -7.44
C ASP A 158 12.83 4.78 -8.73
N ASN A 159 11.56 5.18 -8.68
CA ASN A 159 10.79 5.66 -9.82
C ASN A 159 10.00 6.94 -9.51
N GLN A 160 10.70 8.08 -9.59
CA GLN A 160 10.14 9.40 -9.29
C GLN A 160 8.97 9.79 -10.20
N ALA A 161 9.00 9.41 -11.48
CA ALA A 161 7.93 9.74 -12.42
C ALA A 161 6.61 9.07 -12.00
N LEU A 162 6.66 7.77 -11.72
CA LEU A 162 5.48 7.02 -11.26
C LEU A 162 4.93 7.57 -9.94
N PHE A 163 5.81 7.92 -9.00
CA PHE A 163 5.38 8.54 -7.74
C PHE A 163 4.75 9.92 -7.96
N GLY A 164 5.31 10.72 -8.88
CA GLY A 164 4.75 12.00 -9.29
C GLY A 164 3.34 11.87 -9.88
N ASP A 165 3.08 10.83 -10.67
CA ASP A 165 1.76 10.57 -11.25
C ASP A 165 0.70 10.22 -10.19
N GLU A 166 1.09 9.55 -9.10
CA GLU A 166 0.20 9.23 -7.97
C GLU A 166 -0.04 10.44 -7.05
N VAL A 167 1.01 11.26 -6.82
CA VAL A 167 0.95 12.42 -5.91
C VAL A 167 0.31 13.63 -6.56
N SER A 168 0.53 13.88 -7.86
CA SER A 168 0.05 15.09 -8.55
C SER A 168 -1.47 15.29 -8.46
N PRO A 169 -2.33 14.26 -8.62
CA PRO A 169 -3.77 14.39 -8.43
C PRO A 169 -4.14 14.83 -7.01
N LEU A 170 -3.46 14.30 -5.99
CA LEU A 170 -3.69 14.68 -4.59
C LEU A 170 -3.33 16.15 -4.35
N LEU A 171 -2.19 16.61 -4.88
CA LEU A 171 -1.78 18.00 -4.76
C LEU A 171 -2.78 18.94 -5.44
N LYS A 172 -3.30 18.58 -6.61
CA LYS A 172 -4.34 19.35 -7.31
C LYS A 172 -5.65 19.36 -6.52
N GLN A 173 -6.08 18.20 -6.01
CA GLN A 173 -7.27 18.06 -5.19
C GLN A 173 -7.20 18.98 -3.96
N TYR A 174 -6.08 18.97 -3.23
CA TYR A 174 -5.92 19.82 -2.05
C TYR A 174 -6.09 21.31 -2.36
N ILE A 175 -5.46 21.78 -3.44
CA ILE A 175 -5.56 23.19 -3.84
C ILE A 175 -6.99 23.56 -4.22
N LEU A 176 -7.66 22.73 -5.02
CA LEU A 176 -9.06 22.94 -5.40
C LEU A 176 -9.98 22.97 -4.18
N GLU A 177 -9.79 22.07 -3.22
CA GLU A 177 -10.55 22.07 -1.95
C GLU A 177 -10.34 23.38 -1.17
N LYS A 178 -9.09 23.88 -1.11
CA LYS A 178 -8.79 25.13 -0.39
C LYS A 178 -9.35 26.36 -1.10
N GLU A 179 -9.24 26.41 -2.42
CA GLU A 179 -9.81 27.49 -3.23
C GLU A 179 -11.33 27.50 -3.13
N ASN A 180 -11.98 26.34 -3.21
CA ASN A 180 -13.43 26.24 -3.04
C ASN A 180 -13.89 26.73 -1.66
N ILE A 181 -13.15 26.44 -0.60
CA ILE A 181 -13.44 26.99 0.73
C ILE A 181 -13.27 28.51 0.74
N LEU A 182 -12.29 29.08 0.03
CA LEU A 182 -12.12 30.54 -0.01
C LEU A 182 -13.19 31.26 -0.84
N PHE A 183 -13.68 30.62 -1.91
CA PHE A 183 -14.62 31.22 -2.87
C PHE A 183 -16.08 30.84 -2.65
N SER A 184 -16.38 29.92 -1.73
CA SER A 184 -17.77 29.54 -1.45
C SER A 184 -18.53 30.67 -0.74
N ASN A 185 -19.66 31.07 -1.32
CA ASN A 185 -20.54 32.12 -0.80
C ASN A 185 -21.31 31.74 0.49
N ASP A 186 -21.22 30.48 0.94
CA ASP A 186 -21.94 29.98 2.12
C ASP A 186 -21.23 30.31 3.46
N ILE A 187 -20.12 31.04 3.44
CA ILE A 187 -19.33 31.31 4.63
C ILE A 187 -19.90 32.54 5.35
N SER A 188 -20.82 32.24 6.27
CA SER A 188 -20.91 32.97 7.54
C SER A 188 -19.49 33.33 8.00
N VAL A 189 -19.27 34.60 8.35
CA VAL A 189 -18.01 35.24 8.79
C VAL A 189 -17.22 34.44 9.86
N LEU A 190 -17.82 33.38 10.42
CA LEU A 190 -17.30 32.47 11.42
C LEU A 190 -16.48 31.27 10.86
N HIS A 191 -16.55 30.94 9.57
CA HIS A 191 -15.87 29.76 8.97
C HIS A 191 -14.71 30.12 8.02
N ASN A 192 -13.79 30.99 8.46
CA ASN A 192 -12.57 31.29 7.71
C ASN A 192 -11.68 30.03 7.53
N PHE A 193 -10.81 30.01 6.52
CA PHE A 193 -9.82 28.94 6.25
C PHE A 193 -9.01 28.49 7.48
N PHE A 194 -8.76 29.41 8.43
CA PHE A 194 -8.05 29.15 9.69
C PHE A 194 -8.97 28.81 10.88
N SER A 195 -10.29 28.77 10.68
CA SER A 195 -11.28 28.36 11.69
C SER A 195 -11.11 26.90 12.14
N PRO A 196 -10.85 25.90 11.26
CA PRO A 196 -10.58 24.55 11.73
C PRO A 196 -9.25 24.50 12.47
N SER A 197 -9.26 23.78 13.60
CA SER A 197 -8.04 23.54 14.38
C SER A 197 -6.97 22.86 13.51
N PRO A 198 -5.66 23.07 13.80
CA PRO A 198 -4.60 22.38 13.07
C PRO A 198 -4.76 20.86 13.04
N LYS A 199 -5.24 20.26 14.14
CA LYS A 199 -5.56 18.83 14.21
C LYS A 199 -6.64 18.44 13.21
N THR A 200 -7.72 19.20 13.11
CA THR A 200 -8.81 18.94 12.16
C THR A 200 -8.32 19.03 10.72
N ARG A 201 -7.48 20.02 10.38
CA ARG A 201 -6.97 20.16 9.01
C ARG A 201 -6.12 18.98 8.57
N ARG A 202 -5.33 18.40 9.48
CA ARG A 202 -4.52 17.21 9.22
C ARG A 202 -5.34 15.94 8.98
N GLN A 203 -6.60 15.89 9.41
CA GLN A 203 -7.51 14.77 9.12
C GLN A 203 -8.08 14.82 7.69
N GLY A 204 -7.73 15.83 6.89
CA GLY A 204 -8.12 15.90 5.49
C GLY A 204 -7.61 14.71 4.69
N GLU A 205 -8.42 14.23 3.75
CA GLU A 205 -8.16 13.04 2.95
C GLU A 205 -6.80 13.09 2.25
N VAL A 206 -6.47 14.23 1.63
CA VAL A 206 -5.19 14.40 0.92
C VAL A 206 -4.00 14.28 1.88
N VAL A 207 -4.05 14.92 3.05
CA VAL A 207 -2.94 14.88 4.01
C VAL A 207 -2.75 13.46 4.52
N GLN A 208 -3.83 12.76 4.90
CA GLN A 208 -3.78 11.38 5.35
C GLN A 208 -3.23 10.43 4.28
N LYS A 209 -3.69 10.57 3.02
CA LYS A 209 -3.17 9.77 1.91
C LYS A 209 -1.68 10.02 1.66
N LEU A 210 -1.23 11.27 1.64
CA LEU A 210 0.19 11.60 1.45
C LEU A 210 1.05 11.05 2.59
N THR A 211 0.60 11.22 3.84
CA THR A 211 1.25 10.65 5.03
C THR A 211 1.35 9.13 4.91
N GLN A 212 0.28 8.45 4.49
CA GLN A 212 0.30 7.01 4.22
C GLN A 212 1.21 6.65 3.04
N MET A 213 1.25 7.42 1.96
CA MET A 213 2.13 7.12 0.84
C MET A 213 3.61 7.24 1.23
N ILE A 214 3.99 8.24 2.02
CA ILE A 214 5.37 8.46 2.46
C ILE A 214 5.79 7.45 3.54
N GLY A 215 4.95 7.23 4.55
CA GLY A 215 5.30 6.43 5.73
C GLY A 215 6.58 6.93 6.39
N LYS A 216 7.55 6.03 6.60
CA LYS A 216 8.86 6.34 7.21
C LYS A 216 9.96 6.66 6.20
N ASN A 217 9.62 6.74 4.92
CA ASN A 217 10.64 6.84 3.88
C ASN A 217 11.06 8.29 3.61
N VAL A 218 12.28 8.64 4.01
CA VAL A 218 12.83 10.00 3.85
C VAL A 218 12.94 10.40 2.37
N LYS A 219 13.33 9.49 1.46
CA LYS A 219 13.41 9.82 0.03
C LYS A 219 12.05 10.21 -0.57
N LEU A 220 11.00 9.47 -0.23
CA LEU A 220 9.64 9.79 -0.70
C LEU A 220 9.15 11.12 -0.12
N TYR A 221 9.46 11.39 1.15
CA TYR A 221 9.19 12.69 1.76
C TYR A 221 9.87 13.81 0.96
N ASP A 222 11.18 13.71 0.74
CA ASP A 222 11.97 14.69 -0.01
C ASP A 222 11.43 14.91 -1.44
N MET A 223 10.99 13.85 -2.11
CA MET A 223 10.33 13.97 -3.43
C MET A 223 9.05 14.79 -3.35
N VAL A 224 8.19 14.56 -2.36
CA VAL A 224 6.98 15.38 -2.16
C VAL A 224 7.36 16.83 -1.89
N LEU A 225 8.38 17.08 -1.07
CA LEU A 225 8.86 18.45 -0.81
C LEU A 225 9.33 19.13 -2.10
N GLN A 226 10.12 18.43 -2.92
CA GLN A 226 10.58 18.93 -4.21
C GLN A 226 9.40 19.27 -5.14
N PHE A 227 8.34 18.46 -5.16
CA PHE A 227 7.14 18.76 -5.93
C PHE A 227 6.42 20.00 -5.39
N LEU A 228 6.21 20.11 -4.08
CA LEU A 228 5.60 21.28 -3.45
C LEU A 228 6.41 22.55 -3.73
N ARG A 229 7.74 22.48 -3.65
CA ARG A 229 8.66 23.57 -3.99
C ARG A 229 8.47 24.04 -5.42
N THR A 230 8.52 23.09 -6.35
CA THR A 230 8.44 23.36 -7.78
C THR A 230 7.10 24.00 -8.12
N LEU A 231 6.01 23.47 -7.54
CA LEU A 231 4.67 24.01 -7.73
C LEU A 231 4.54 25.41 -7.13
N PHE A 232 5.02 25.63 -5.90
CA PHE A 232 5.00 26.94 -5.26
C PHE A 232 5.81 27.98 -6.05
N LEU A 233 7.03 27.66 -6.47
CA LEU A 233 7.85 28.59 -7.24
C LEU A 233 7.22 28.97 -8.58
N ARG A 234 6.50 28.02 -9.21
CA ARG A 234 5.81 28.24 -10.49
C ARG A 234 4.51 29.02 -10.35
N THR A 235 3.67 28.69 -9.38
CA THR A 235 2.30 29.25 -9.27
C THR A 235 2.18 30.36 -8.24
N ARG A 236 3.13 30.45 -7.30
CA ARG A 236 3.08 31.32 -6.11
C ARG A 236 1.88 31.04 -5.19
N ASN A 237 1.24 29.87 -5.33
CA ASN A 237 0.12 29.49 -4.48
C ASN A 237 0.62 29.06 -3.09
N VAL A 238 0.32 29.88 -2.08
CA VAL A 238 0.75 29.68 -0.68
C VAL A 238 0.17 28.44 -0.02
N HIS A 239 -0.91 27.85 -0.56
CA HIS A 239 -1.51 26.64 -0.02
C HIS A 239 -0.57 25.42 -0.10
N TYR A 240 0.42 25.42 -1.00
CA TYR A 240 1.47 24.40 -1.00
C TYR A 240 2.34 24.47 0.27
N CYS A 241 2.59 25.68 0.80
CA CYS A 241 3.30 25.85 2.07
C CYS A 241 2.45 25.37 3.25
N THR A 242 1.13 25.61 3.20
CA THR A 242 0.19 25.07 4.20
C THR A 242 0.19 23.54 4.18
N LEU A 243 0.13 22.93 2.98
CA LEU A 243 0.20 21.48 2.83
C LEU A 243 1.52 20.91 3.36
N ARG A 244 2.67 21.56 3.09
CA ARG A 244 3.98 21.16 3.65
C ARG A 244 3.93 21.12 5.18
N ALA A 245 3.43 22.17 5.80
CA ALA A 245 3.32 22.25 7.26
C ALA A 245 2.35 21.21 7.83
N GLU A 246 1.19 21.02 7.21
CA GLU A 246 0.20 20.02 7.63
C GLU A 246 0.73 18.58 7.49
N LEU A 247 1.45 18.29 6.42
CA LEU A 247 2.08 17.00 6.19
C LEU A 247 3.17 16.70 7.22
N LEU A 248 4.07 17.67 7.46
CA LEU A 248 5.13 17.53 8.46
C LEU A 248 4.55 17.29 9.87
N MET A 249 3.53 18.07 10.24
CA MET A 249 2.87 17.88 11.54
C MET A 249 2.05 16.59 11.60
N SER A 250 1.53 16.09 10.46
CA SER A 250 0.87 14.78 10.41
C SER A 250 1.86 13.64 10.64
N LEU A 251 3.09 13.74 10.12
CA LEU A 251 4.15 12.76 10.36
C LEU A 251 4.67 12.85 11.81
N HIS A 252 4.74 14.06 12.37
CA HIS A 252 5.06 14.27 13.78
C HIS A 252 4.01 13.64 14.71
N ASP A 253 2.71 13.82 14.42
CA ASP A 253 1.63 13.23 15.21
C ASP A 253 1.64 11.68 15.17
N LEU A 254 2.28 11.07 14.15
CA LEU A 254 2.53 9.63 14.04
C LEU A 254 3.89 9.19 14.61
N GLU A 255 4.63 10.09 15.25
CA GLU A 255 5.94 9.84 15.86
C GLU A 255 7.01 9.33 14.88
N ILE A 256 6.94 9.75 13.61
CA ILE A 256 7.91 9.36 12.57
C ILE A 256 9.18 10.19 12.70
N SER A 257 10.03 9.78 13.65
CA SER A 257 11.29 10.45 13.99
C SER A 257 12.30 10.48 12.83
N GLU A 258 12.26 9.49 11.94
CA GLU A 258 13.15 9.34 10.79
C GLU A 258 13.06 10.55 9.84
N ILE A 259 11.88 11.17 9.74
CA ILE A 259 11.63 12.38 8.93
C ILE A 259 11.73 13.64 9.81
N CYS A 260 11.09 13.64 10.97
CA CYS A 260 11.00 14.84 11.81
C CYS A 260 12.37 15.33 12.34
N ASN A 261 13.34 14.43 12.51
CA ASN A 261 14.68 14.79 12.97
C ASN A 261 15.55 15.42 11.87
N VAL A 262 15.27 15.11 10.60
CA VAL A 262 16.05 15.59 9.46
C VAL A 262 15.43 16.83 8.80
N ASP A 263 14.12 17.05 8.96
CA ASP A 263 13.48 18.24 8.38
C ASP A 263 13.89 19.52 9.12
N PRO A 264 14.48 20.52 8.43
CA PRO A 264 14.98 21.74 9.05
C PRO A 264 13.87 22.67 9.55
N CYS A 265 12.65 22.54 9.01
CA CYS A 265 11.50 23.35 9.39
C CYS A 265 10.74 22.76 10.58
N HIS A 266 11.00 21.51 10.99
CA HIS A 266 10.21 20.81 12.00
C HIS A 266 10.01 21.59 13.30
N LYS A 267 11.09 22.09 13.93
CA LYS A 267 11.00 22.87 15.18
C LYS A 267 10.20 24.16 14.99
N PHE A 268 10.41 24.86 13.88
CA PHE A 268 9.68 26.08 13.55
C PHE A 268 8.19 25.79 13.37
N THR A 269 7.85 24.80 12.56
CA THR A 269 6.45 24.41 12.29
C THR A 269 5.76 23.93 13.56
N TRP A 270 6.45 23.19 14.43
CA TRP A 270 5.90 22.72 15.70
C TRP A 270 5.61 23.88 16.68
N CYS A 271 6.55 24.82 16.82
CA CYS A 271 6.35 26.01 17.64
C CYS A 271 5.19 26.88 17.09
N LEU A 272 5.13 27.04 15.77
CA LEU A 272 4.04 27.76 15.10
C LEU A 272 2.68 27.07 15.28
N ASP A 273 2.62 25.73 15.16
CA ASP A 273 1.39 24.96 15.38
C ASP A 273 0.87 25.13 16.81
N ALA A 274 1.78 25.16 17.81
CA ALA A 274 1.41 25.43 19.20
C ALA A 274 0.81 26.82 19.38
N CYS A 275 1.41 27.85 18.78
CA CYS A 275 0.89 29.21 18.78
C CYS A 275 -0.51 29.29 18.17
N ILE A 276 -0.72 28.66 17.01
CA ILE A 276 -2.02 28.65 16.31
C ILE A 276 -3.08 27.94 17.15
N ARG A 277 -2.74 26.81 17.75
CA ARG A 277 -3.65 26.02 18.58
C ARG A 277 -4.11 26.79 19.81
N GLU A 278 -3.18 27.49 20.46
CA GLU A 278 -3.48 28.29 21.66
C GLU A 278 -4.06 29.67 21.34
N LYS A 279 -4.07 30.07 20.06
CA LYS A 279 -4.47 31.40 19.59
C LYS A 279 -3.74 32.54 20.33
N PHE A 280 -2.53 32.26 20.79
CA PHE A 280 -1.73 33.15 21.62
C PHE A 280 -0.24 32.93 21.36
N VAL A 281 0.48 34.05 21.22
CA VAL A 281 1.94 34.07 21.06
C VAL A 281 2.48 34.89 22.21
N ASP A 282 3.18 34.24 23.13
CA ASP A 282 3.86 34.92 24.23
C ASP A 282 5.25 35.43 23.79
N ASN A 283 5.86 36.30 24.61
CA ASN A 283 7.18 36.86 24.32
C ASN A 283 8.28 35.81 24.22
N LYS A 284 8.09 34.61 24.80
CA LYS A 284 9.05 33.51 24.70
C LYS A 284 8.96 32.85 23.33
N ARG A 285 7.77 32.46 22.88
CA ARG A 285 7.52 31.86 21.56
C ARG A 285 7.82 32.83 20.42
N ALA A 286 7.49 34.11 20.59
CA ALA A 286 7.85 35.13 19.60
C ALA A 286 9.37 35.19 19.38
N ARG A 287 10.16 35.18 20.47
CA ARG A 287 11.63 35.14 20.41
C ARG A 287 12.16 33.84 19.81
N GLU A 288 11.53 32.71 20.12
CA GLU A 288 11.90 31.41 19.57
C GLU A 288 11.64 31.34 18.05
N LEU A 289 10.45 31.75 17.60
CA LEU A 289 10.10 31.86 16.19
C LEU A 289 11.05 32.81 15.44
N GLN A 290 11.36 33.96 16.04
CA GLN A 290 12.34 34.89 15.48
C GLN A 290 13.73 34.24 15.38
N GLY A 291 14.19 33.54 16.42
CA GLY A 291 15.47 32.84 16.41
C GLY A 291 15.61 31.80 15.28
N PHE A 292 14.52 31.10 14.94
CA PHE A 292 14.51 30.19 13.78
C PHE A 292 14.68 30.95 12.45
N LEU A 293 14.09 32.13 12.32
CA LEU A 293 14.18 32.96 11.11
C LEU A 293 15.53 33.69 11.00
N ASP A 294 16.09 34.15 12.10
CA ASP A 294 17.40 34.82 12.16
C ASP A 294 18.55 33.89 11.74
N GLY A 295 18.35 32.57 11.87
CA GLY A 295 19.27 31.55 11.35
C GLY A 295 19.35 31.50 9.82
N VAL A 296 18.40 32.13 9.10
CA VAL A 296 18.40 32.22 7.64
C VAL A 296 19.18 33.47 7.22
N LYS A 297 20.36 33.26 6.63
CA LYS A 297 21.21 34.38 6.18
C LYS A 297 20.49 35.20 5.11
N LYS A 298 20.46 36.53 5.27
CA LYS A 298 19.97 37.47 4.26
C LYS A 298 20.65 37.20 2.91
N GLY A 299 19.86 37.01 1.85
CA GLY A 299 20.34 36.66 0.51
C GLY A 299 20.55 35.16 0.24
N GLN A 300 20.37 34.30 1.25
CA GLN A 300 20.27 32.84 1.09
C GLN A 300 18.82 32.34 1.29
N GLU A 301 17.84 33.23 1.06
CA GLU A 301 16.41 32.95 1.13
C GLU A 301 16.02 31.96 0.02
N GLN A 302 16.27 30.67 0.28
CA GLN A 302 15.80 29.59 -0.56
C GLN A 302 14.49 29.06 0.02
N VAL A 303 13.57 28.68 -0.85
CA VAL A 303 12.39 27.91 -0.44
C VAL A 303 12.89 26.59 0.16
N LEU A 304 12.72 26.44 1.47
CA LEU A 304 13.10 25.25 2.22
C LEU A 304 12.03 24.18 2.03
N GLY A 305 12.45 23.03 1.49
CA GLY A 305 11.56 22.01 0.96
C GLY A 305 11.28 22.29 -0.49
#